data_AF-A0A958YSJ2-F1
#
_entry.id   AF-A0A958YSJ2-F1
#
_cell.length_a   1.000
_cell.length_b   1.000
_cell.length_c   1.000
_cell.angle_alpha   90.00
_cell.angle_beta   90.00
_cell.angle_gamma   90.00
#
_symmetry.space_group_name_H-M   'P 1'
#
loop_
_entity.id
_entity.type
_entity.pdbx_description
1 polymer ?
#
loop_
_entity_poly.entity_id
_entity_poly.type
_entity_poly.pdbx_seq_one_letter_code
_entity_poly.pdbx_strand_id
1 'polypeptide(L)'
;WVNPKIGTKLETVKREGVDIVFALDVSKSMLAEDIAPNRLEKAKQLITQIINGLAGDRIGIIGYAGSAFPQVPITSDFSSAKLFLNGMNTDMVSSQGTAITQAIEMAQTFYDDEEQTNRVLFIISDGEDHEGNVSQIAEEAAEKGIRIFTIGVGSLEGGPIPIKENGVLQYYKRDQNNEQVITRLGEETLKEIAKTANGEYIDGSNTKVVVDRVKSILNGMDKKEFEAKQFTDFKDQFQWFLAGALFLLVLDVFFLERKTAWLKKLNLFNEKGKQ
;
A
#
# COMPACT_ATOMS: atom_id res chain seq x y z
N TRP A 1 23.37 28.97 8.21
CA TRP A 1 22.91 28.06 7.15
C TRP A 1 21.54 28.53 6.71
N VAL A 2 21.48 29.41 5.71
CA VAL A 2 20.22 29.94 5.17
C VAL A 2 20.22 29.56 3.70
N ASN A 3 19.45 28.54 3.33
CA ASN A 3 19.28 28.11 1.94
C ASN A 3 17.85 28.47 1.51
N PRO A 4 17.63 29.68 0.97
CA PRO A 4 16.30 30.14 0.59
C PRO A 4 15.77 29.36 -0.62
N LYS A 5 14.54 28.88 -0.47
CA LYS A 5 13.84 27.98 -1.39
C LYS A 5 12.59 28.67 -1.92
N ILE A 6 12.50 28.92 -3.23
CA ILE A 6 11.32 29.48 -3.93
C ILE A 6 11.19 28.84 -5.32
N GLY A 7 9.98 28.41 -5.66
CA GLY A 7 9.57 27.92 -6.99
C GLY A 7 9.34 26.40 -7.04
N THR A 8 8.45 25.97 -7.93
CA THR A 8 8.15 24.55 -8.22
C THR A 8 8.89 24.11 -9.49
N LYS A 9 9.56 22.96 -9.44
CA LYS A 9 10.08 22.28 -10.65
C LYS A 9 9.06 21.21 -11.02
N LEU A 10 8.54 21.26 -12.25
CA LEU A 10 7.75 20.15 -12.80
C LEU A 10 8.74 19.10 -13.33
N GLU A 11 9.23 18.23 -12.46
CA GLU A 11 9.78 16.95 -12.93
C GLU A 11 8.63 15.96 -13.11
N THR A 12 8.63 15.27 -14.25
CA THR A 12 7.84 14.05 -14.45
C THR A 12 8.40 12.96 -13.55
N VAL A 13 8.07 13.03 -12.25
CA VAL A 13 8.39 11.98 -11.29
C VAL A 13 7.68 10.72 -11.76
N LYS A 14 8.44 9.61 -11.84
CA LYS A 14 7.90 8.26 -12.02
C LYS A 14 6.68 8.12 -11.11
N ARG A 15 5.52 7.79 -11.68
CA ARG A 15 4.35 7.41 -10.88
C ARG A 15 4.73 6.15 -10.11
N GLU A 16 5.11 6.30 -8.85
CA GLU A 16 5.23 5.19 -7.91
C GLU A 16 3.79 4.83 -7.55
N GLY A 17 3.37 3.63 -7.95
CA GLY A 17 2.03 3.12 -7.63
C GLY A 17 1.96 2.63 -6.20
N VAL A 18 0.76 2.19 -5.80
CA VAL A 18 0.50 1.65 -4.47
C VAL A 18 1.01 0.21 -4.41
N ASP A 19 1.54 -0.17 -3.25
CA ASP A 19 1.80 -1.56 -2.92
C ASP A 19 0.57 -2.18 -2.28
N ILE A 20 -0.02 -3.16 -2.97
CA ILE A 20 -1.31 -3.73 -2.61
C ILE A 20 -1.14 -5.23 -2.34
N VAL A 21 -1.36 -5.67 -1.11
CA VAL A 21 -1.40 -7.09 -0.77
C VAL A 21 -2.84 -7.54 -0.61
N PHE A 22 -3.22 -8.64 -1.25
CA PHE A 22 -4.51 -9.31 -1.05
C PHE A 22 -4.32 -10.53 -0.15
N ALA A 23 -4.95 -10.57 1.00
CA ALA A 23 -5.08 -11.75 1.83
C ALA A 23 -6.43 -12.42 1.53
N LEU A 24 -6.40 -13.60 0.92
CA LEU A 24 -7.57 -14.38 0.53
C LEU A 24 -7.77 -15.54 1.50
N ASP A 25 -8.95 -15.58 2.11
CA ASP A 25 -9.42 -16.71 2.88
C ASP A 25 -9.69 -17.92 1.96
N VAL A 26 -9.00 -19.01 2.22
CA VAL A 26 -9.16 -20.31 1.54
C VAL A 26 -9.62 -21.41 2.51
N SER A 27 -10.24 -21.03 3.63
CA SER A 27 -10.86 -21.98 4.54
C SER A 27 -12.08 -22.67 3.91
N LYS A 28 -12.54 -23.77 4.54
CA LYS A 28 -13.68 -24.54 4.01
C LYS A 28 -15.01 -23.77 4.03
N SER A 29 -15.19 -22.78 4.92
CA SER A 29 -16.41 -21.95 4.95
C SER A 29 -16.58 -21.16 3.65
N MET A 30 -15.49 -20.81 2.98
CA MET A 30 -15.50 -20.13 1.69
C MET A 30 -16.06 -20.98 0.53
N LEU A 31 -16.35 -22.27 0.74
CA LEU A 31 -17.09 -23.11 -0.21
C LEU A 31 -18.61 -22.92 -0.15
N ALA A 32 -19.14 -22.22 0.85
CA ALA A 32 -20.56 -21.94 0.94
C ALA A 32 -21.08 -21.20 -0.31
N GLU A 33 -22.29 -21.56 -0.72
CA GLU A 33 -22.92 -21.10 -1.97
C GLU A 33 -24.05 -20.08 -1.71
N ASP A 34 -24.06 -19.47 -0.52
CA ASP A 34 -24.96 -18.37 -0.18
C ASP A 34 -24.66 -17.09 -0.98
N ILE A 35 -23.45 -16.98 -1.52
CA ILE A 35 -23.08 -16.06 -2.59
C ILE A 35 -22.61 -16.87 -3.80
N ALA A 36 -23.23 -16.65 -4.96
CA ALA A 36 -22.91 -17.40 -6.17
C ALA A 36 -21.53 -17.02 -6.79
N PRO A 37 -20.80 -18.01 -7.36
CA PRO A 37 -21.10 -19.45 -7.34
C PRO A 37 -20.73 -20.11 -6.00
N ASN A 38 -19.69 -19.61 -5.34
CA ASN A 38 -19.39 -19.78 -3.91
C ASN A 38 -18.56 -18.58 -3.45
N ARG A 39 -18.38 -18.41 -2.14
CA ARG A 39 -17.64 -17.26 -1.58
C ARG A 39 -16.20 -17.16 -2.10
N LEU A 40 -15.46 -18.27 -2.22
CA LEU A 40 -14.08 -18.28 -2.71
C LEU A 40 -13.97 -17.81 -4.16
N GLU A 41 -14.80 -18.35 -5.04
CA GLU A 41 -14.82 -17.98 -6.46
C GLU A 41 -15.28 -16.53 -6.64
N LYS A 42 -16.25 -16.08 -5.83
CA LYS A 42 -16.64 -14.67 -5.78
C LYS A 42 -15.46 -13.79 -5.35
N ALA A 43 -14.71 -14.18 -4.33
CA ALA A 43 -13.55 -13.45 -3.84
C ALA A 43 -12.44 -13.35 -4.91
N LYS A 44 -12.11 -14.45 -5.60
CA LYS A 44 -11.17 -14.44 -6.74
C LYS A 44 -11.62 -13.51 -7.86
N GLN A 45 -12.93 -13.51 -8.17
CA GLN A 45 -13.50 -12.60 -9.15
C GLN A 45 -13.34 -11.13 -8.72
N LEU A 46 -13.65 -10.80 -7.46
CA LEU A 46 -13.47 -9.46 -6.92
C LEU A 46 -12.02 -8.99 -7.06
N ILE A 47 -11.07 -9.80 -6.59
CA ILE A 47 -9.63 -9.49 -6.68
C ILE A 47 -9.21 -9.31 -8.15
N THR A 48 -9.64 -10.21 -9.04
CA THR A 48 -9.34 -10.11 -10.48
C THR A 48 -9.86 -8.81 -11.10
N GLN A 49 -11.08 -8.39 -10.75
CA GLN A 49 -11.65 -7.15 -11.25
C GLN A 49 -10.94 -5.91 -10.69
N ILE A 50 -10.52 -5.95 -9.42
CA ILE A 50 -9.70 -4.91 -8.81
C ILE A 50 -8.37 -4.80 -9.57
N ILE A 51 -7.65 -5.92 -9.77
CA ILE A 51 -6.37 -5.97 -10.47
C ILE A 51 -6.48 -5.38 -11.89
N ASN A 52 -7.57 -5.64 -12.61
CA ASN A 52 -7.77 -5.10 -13.96
C ASN A 52 -7.89 -3.55 -13.99
N GLY A 53 -8.19 -2.93 -12.86
CA GLY A 53 -8.28 -1.47 -12.72
C GLY A 53 -6.99 -0.79 -12.26
N LEU A 54 -5.95 -1.55 -11.93
CA LEU A 54 -4.67 -1.06 -11.43
C LEU A 54 -3.74 -0.61 -12.57
N ALA A 55 -2.91 0.40 -12.31
CA ALA A 55 -1.99 0.94 -13.31
C ALA A 55 -0.75 1.55 -12.66
N GLY A 56 0.39 0.87 -12.78
CA GLY A 56 1.65 1.29 -12.17
C GLY A 56 1.83 0.83 -10.72
N ASP A 57 0.82 0.15 -10.16
CA ASP A 57 0.82 -0.47 -8.83
C ASP A 57 1.59 -1.80 -8.83
N ARG A 58 1.96 -2.26 -7.64
CA ARG A 58 2.46 -3.63 -7.42
C ARG A 58 1.49 -4.39 -6.53
N ILE A 59 1.35 -5.69 -6.79
CA ILE A 59 0.44 -6.54 -6.05
C ILE A 59 1.13 -7.77 -5.46
N GLY A 60 0.71 -8.16 -4.26
CA GLY A 60 1.02 -9.45 -3.65
C GLY A 60 -0.25 -10.21 -3.30
N ILE A 61 -0.17 -11.52 -3.16
CA ILE A 61 -1.29 -12.38 -2.76
C ILE A 61 -0.84 -13.35 -1.67
N ILE A 62 -1.60 -13.40 -0.59
CA ILE A 62 -1.45 -14.32 0.54
C ILE A 62 -2.71 -15.18 0.57
N GLY A 63 -2.54 -16.50 0.68
CA GLY A 63 -3.64 -17.40 1.03
C GLY A 63 -3.61 -17.69 2.53
N TYR A 64 -4.77 -17.81 3.15
CA TYR A 64 -4.82 -18.23 4.55
C TYR A 64 -6.06 -19.07 4.87
N ALA A 65 -5.88 -20.01 5.79
CA ALA A 65 -6.94 -20.78 6.46
C ALA A 65 -6.45 -21.03 7.89
N GLY A 66 -6.20 -22.27 8.33
CA GLY A 66 -5.60 -22.52 9.65
C GLY A 66 -4.15 -22.02 9.80
N SER A 67 -3.52 -21.59 8.71
CA SER A 67 -2.24 -20.86 8.67
C SER A 67 -2.19 -19.96 7.43
N ALA A 68 -1.31 -18.95 7.43
CA ALA A 68 -1.07 -18.09 6.26
C ALA A 68 0.14 -18.55 5.43
N PHE A 69 0.09 -18.35 4.11
CA PHE A 69 1.20 -18.65 3.20
C PHE A 69 1.28 -17.64 2.03
N PRO A 70 2.50 -17.31 1.57
CA PRO A 70 2.68 -16.41 0.45
C PRO A 70 2.37 -17.13 -0.87
N GLN A 71 1.38 -16.64 -1.63
CA GLN A 71 1.03 -17.20 -2.93
C GLN A 71 1.71 -16.47 -4.09
N VAL A 72 1.77 -15.13 -4.01
CA VAL A 72 2.42 -14.27 -5.00
C VAL A 72 3.18 -13.19 -4.25
N PRO A 73 4.54 -13.17 -4.29
CA PRO A 73 5.32 -12.05 -3.80
C PRO A 73 4.96 -10.75 -4.51
N ILE A 74 5.32 -9.60 -3.95
CA ILE A 74 4.99 -8.31 -4.55
C ILE A 74 5.55 -8.19 -5.97
N THR A 75 4.69 -7.88 -6.94
CA THR A 75 5.05 -7.85 -8.37
C THR A 75 4.17 -6.88 -9.15
N SER A 76 4.69 -6.34 -10.25
CA SER A 76 3.92 -5.59 -11.25
C SER A 76 3.35 -6.49 -12.37
N ASP A 77 3.67 -7.79 -12.36
CA ASP A 77 3.12 -8.75 -13.32
C ASP A 77 1.72 -9.24 -12.89
N PHE A 78 0.72 -8.45 -13.27
CA PHE A 78 -0.69 -8.75 -13.01
C PHE A 78 -1.20 -10.01 -13.72
N SER A 79 -0.55 -10.42 -14.82
CA SER A 79 -0.98 -11.62 -15.55
C SER A 79 -0.61 -12.87 -14.78
N SER A 80 0.63 -12.94 -14.30
CA SER A 80 1.11 -14.03 -13.45
C SER A 80 0.34 -14.08 -12.13
N ALA A 81 0.12 -12.93 -11.48
CA ALA A 81 -0.66 -12.87 -10.24
C ALA A 81 -2.08 -13.44 -10.40
N LYS A 82 -2.78 -13.10 -11.49
CA LYS A 82 -4.12 -13.66 -11.81
C LYS A 82 -4.07 -15.16 -12.08
N LEU A 83 -3.02 -15.67 -12.73
CA LEU A 83 -2.85 -17.11 -12.95
C LEU A 83 -2.76 -17.86 -11.62
N PHE A 84 -1.93 -17.38 -10.69
CA PHE A 84 -1.78 -17.98 -9.36
C PHE A 84 -3.05 -17.87 -8.52
N LEU A 85 -3.72 -16.70 -8.53
CA LEU A 85 -4.99 -16.49 -7.86
C LEU A 85 -6.06 -17.50 -8.29
N ASN A 86 -6.18 -17.75 -9.60
CA ASN A 86 -7.16 -18.69 -10.13
C ASN A 86 -6.94 -20.13 -9.63
N GLY A 87 -5.67 -20.52 -9.42
CA GLY A 87 -5.29 -21.84 -8.90
C GLY A 87 -5.55 -22.04 -7.40
N MET A 88 -5.82 -20.96 -6.64
CA MET A 88 -6.02 -21.05 -5.19
C MET A 88 -7.26 -21.88 -4.84
N ASN A 89 -7.18 -22.74 -3.83
CA ASN A 89 -8.31 -23.58 -3.43
C ASN A 89 -8.21 -23.96 -1.95
N THR A 90 -9.31 -24.52 -1.41
CA THR A 90 -9.41 -24.86 0.02
C THR A 90 -8.62 -26.09 0.46
N ASP A 91 -7.94 -26.77 -0.45
CA ASP A 91 -7.09 -27.93 -0.15
C ASP A 91 -5.61 -27.55 -0.02
N MET A 92 -5.26 -26.28 -0.25
CA MET A 92 -3.88 -25.78 -0.16
C MET A 92 -3.35 -25.71 1.27
N VAL A 93 -4.25 -25.64 2.26
CA VAL A 93 -3.91 -25.59 3.68
C VAL A 93 -4.64 -26.72 4.39
N SER A 94 -3.87 -27.61 5.03
CA SER A 94 -4.40 -28.78 5.73
C SER A 94 -4.95 -28.44 7.12
N SER A 95 -4.47 -27.35 7.72
CA SER A 95 -4.98 -26.85 9.00
C SER A 95 -6.35 -26.21 8.83
N GLN A 96 -7.29 -26.63 9.68
CA GLN A 96 -8.61 -26.01 9.79
C GLN A 96 -8.54 -24.74 10.66
N GLY A 97 -9.51 -23.86 10.47
CA GLY A 97 -9.59 -22.56 11.15
C GLY A 97 -9.27 -21.40 10.23
N THR A 98 -9.24 -20.20 10.80
CA THR A 98 -9.05 -18.94 10.08
C THR A 98 -8.00 -18.08 10.81
N ALA A 99 -6.78 -18.08 10.31
CA ALA A 99 -5.62 -17.43 10.89
C ALA A 99 -5.40 -16.02 10.31
N ILE A 100 -6.41 -15.16 10.46
CA ILE A 100 -6.36 -13.76 9.98
C ILE A 100 -5.14 -13.03 10.55
N THR A 101 -4.85 -13.25 11.83
CA THR A 101 -3.68 -12.69 12.51
C THR A 101 -2.37 -12.99 11.79
N GLN A 102 -2.14 -14.26 11.42
CA GLN A 102 -0.94 -14.67 10.68
C GLN A 102 -0.91 -14.08 9.27
N ALA A 103 -2.08 -13.89 8.63
CA ALA A 103 -2.14 -13.25 7.33
C ALA A 103 -1.73 -11.77 7.40
N ILE A 104 -2.15 -11.06 8.45
CA ILE A 104 -1.74 -9.67 8.69
C ILE A 104 -0.24 -9.60 9.00
N GLU A 105 0.27 -10.45 9.89
CA GLU A 105 1.71 -10.53 10.20
C GLU A 105 2.54 -10.81 8.94
N MET A 106 2.10 -11.76 8.11
CA MET A 106 2.77 -12.09 6.86
C MET A 106 2.74 -10.92 5.88
N ALA A 107 1.61 -10.22 5.76
CA ALA A 107 1.51 -9.04 4.90
C ALA A 107 2.51 -7.95 5.27
N GLN A 108 2.84 -7.79 6.56
CA GLN A 108 3.86 -6.83 6.99
C GLN A 108 5.25 -7.11 6.41
N THR A 109 5.52 -8.33 5.95
CA THR A 109 6.83 -8.72 5.37
C THR A 109 6.92 -8.53 3.85
N PHE A 110 5.82 -8.15 3.19
CA PHE A 110 5.76 -7.98 1.74
C PHE A 110 6.20 -6.61 1.25
N TYR A 111 6.10 -5.60 2.11
CA TYR A 111 6.38 -4.22 1.75
C TYR A 111 7.87 -3.92 1.92
N ASP A 112 8.43 -3.18 0.97
CA ASP A 112 9.79 -2.67 1.08
C ASP A 112 9.79 -1.42 1.96
N ASP A 113 10.66 -1.40 2.98
CA ASP A 113 10.79 -0.27 3.88
C ASP A 113 11.54 0.93 3.28
N GLU A 114 12.32 0.69 2.22
CA GLU A 114 13.12 1.74 1.57
C GLU A 114 12.31 2.59 0.59
N GLU A 115 11.24 2.03 0.02
CA GLU A 115 10.36 2.73 -0.91
C GLU A 115 9.20 3.41 -0.14
N GLN A 116 9.07 4.74 -0.29
CA GLN A 116 8.02 5.54 0.36
C GLN A 116 6.67 5.43 -0.35
N THR A 117 6.22 4.21 -0.64
CA THR A 117 4.95 3.91 -1.30
C THR A 117 3.82 3.77 -0.29
N ASN A 118 2.59 4.04 -0.72
CA ASN A 118 1.41 3.68 0.04
C ASN A 118 1.29 2.15 0.18
N ARG A 119 1.13 1.66 1.42
CA ARG A 119 1.01 0.22 1.73
C ARG A 119 -0.42 -0.12 2.09
N VAL A 120 -1.01 -1.07 1.37
CA VAL A 120 -2.43 -1.41 1.49
C VAL A 120 -2.62 -2.92 1.55
N LEU A 121 -3.26 -3.39 2.61
CA LEU A 121 -3.72 -4.77 2.73
C LEU A 121 -5.24 -4.83 2.50
N PHE A 122 -5.69 -5.62 1.52
CA PHE A 122 -7.08 -6.03 1.40
C PHE A 122 -7.24 -7.45 1.94
N ILE A 123 -8.09 -7.64 2.94
CA ILE A 123 -8.47 -8.97 3.46
C ILE A 123 -9.84 -9.32 2.87
N ILE A 124 -9.96 -10.50 2.25
CA ILE A 124 -11.19 -10.99 1.65
C ILE A 124 -11.59 -12.29 2.33
N SER A 125 -12.69 -12.28 3.07
CA SER A 125 -13.08 -13.36 3.98
C SER A 125 -14.56 -13.29 4.31
N ASP A 126 -15.11 -14.37 4.86
CA ASP A 126 -16.39 -14.34 5.55
C ASP A 126 -16.27 -13.86 7.01
N GLY A 127 -15.05 -13.64 7.52
CA GLY A 127 -14.81 -13.09 8.86
C GLY A 127 -15.25 -14.04 9.99
N GLU A 128 -15.49 -15.32 9.67
CA GLU A 128 -15.96 -16.30 10.62
C GLU A 128 -14.79 -16.88 11.44
N ASP A 129 -15.02 -16.97 12.75
CA ASP A 129 -14.23 -17.71 13.73
C ASP A 129 -12.71 -17.45 13.68
N HIS A 130 -12.30 -16.36 14.33
CA HIS A 130 -10.90 -16.01 14.51
C HIS A 130 -10.53 -16.15 16.00
N GLU A 131 -9.49 -16.93 16.26
CA GLU A 131 -8.89 -17.02 17.58
C GLU A 131 -7.77 -15.96 17.68
N GLY A 132 -7.82 -15.13 18.74
CA GLY A 132 -6.71 -14.28 19.14
C GLY A 132 -6.97 -12.77 19.10
N ASN A 133 -5.88 -12.00 19.27
CA ASN A 133 -5.91 -10.55 19.42
C ASN A 133 -5.75 -9.84 18.06
N VAL A 134 -6.72 -10.02 17.16
CA VAL A 134 -6.64 -9.47 15.80
C VAL A 134 -6.53 -7.93 15.82
N SER A 135 -7.15 -7.28 16.81
CA SER A 135 -7.12 -5.83 16.98
C SER A 135 -5.72 -5.30 17.30
N GLN A 136 -4.94 -5.99 18.14
CA GLN A 136 -3.55 -5.61 18.40
C GLN A 136 -2.68 -5.71 17.14
N ILE A 137 -2.80 -6.80 16.38
CA ILE A 137 -1.98 -6.99 15.18
C ILE A 137 -2.38 -6.03 14.05
N ALA A 138 -3.67 -5.66 13.97
CA ALA A 138 -4.13 -4.60 13.10
C ALA A 138 -3.57 -3.21 13.50
N GLU A 139 -3.45 -2.93 14.81
CA GLU A 139 -2.83 -1.72 15.33
C GLU A 139 -1.33 -1.66 15.00
N GLU A 140 -0.60 -2.75 15.21
CA GLU A 140 0.82 -2.87 14.84
C GLU A 140 1.05 -2.66 13.33
N ALA A 141 0.15 -3.17 12.49
CA ALA A 141 0.19 -2.92 11.05
C ALA A 141 -0.04 -1.43 10.72
N ALA A 142 -0.98 -0.78 11.43
CA ALA A 142 -1.27 0.64 11.28
C ALA A 142 -0.08 1.53 11.66
N GLU A 143 0.62 1.19 12.74
CA GLU A 143 1.84 1.87 13.19
C GLU A 143 2.96 1.79 12.13
N LYS A 144 3.01 0.69 11.37
CA LYS A 144 3.92 0.51 10.22
C LYS A 144 3.42 1.19 8.93
N GLY A 145 2.35 1.97 9.00
CA GLY A 145 1.77 2.69 7.86
C GLY A 145 0.99 1.81 6.89
N ILE A 146 0.69 0.55 7.26
CA ILE A 146 -0.11 -0.37 6.44
C ILE A 146 -1.58 -0.13 6.76
N ARG A 147 -2.36 0.27 5.75
CA ARG A 147 -3.81 0.41 5.89
C ARG A 147 -4.50 -0.90 5.53
N ILE A 148 -5.39 -1.38 6.41
CA ILE A 148 -6.12 -2.63 6.17
C ILE A 148 -7.57 -2.33 5.80
N PHE A 149 -7.98 -2.80 4.63
CA PHE A 149 -9.36 -2.80 4.16
C PHE A 149 -9.88 -4.23 4.18
N THR A 150 -11.14 -4.42 4.56
CA THR A 150 -11.74 -5.74 4.61
C THR A 150 -12.90 -5.81 3.62
N ILE A 151 -13.02 -6.94 2.91
CA ILE A 151 -14.10 -7.21 1.97
C ILE A 151 -14.81 -8.47 2.46
N GLY A 152 -16.01 -8.28 3.00
CA GLY A 152 -16.82 -9.38 3.52
C GLY A 152 -17.51 -10.15 2.40
N VAL A 153 -17.32 -11.47 2.32
CA VAL A 153 -17.99 -12.31 1.32
C VAL A 153 -18.81 -13.38 2.03
N GLY A 154 -20.13 -13.26 1.94
CA GLY A 154 -21.07 -14.18 2.57
C GLY A 154 -22.36 -13.47 2.92
N SER A 155 -23.35 -14.22 3.40
CA SER A 155 -24.61 -13.69 3.91
C SER A 155 -24.66 -13.75 5.44
N LEU A 156 -25.42 -12.84 6.05
CA LEU A 156 -25.69 -12.85 7.49
C LEU A 156 -26.57 -14.03 7.90
N GLU A 157 -27.48 -14.47 7.02
CA GLU A 157 -28.30 -15.67 7.23
C GLU A 157 -27.44 -16.94 7.27
N GLY A 158 -26.39 -16.95 6.45
CA GLY A 158 -25.42 -18.02 6.32
C GLY A 158 -25.85 -19.11 5.35
N GLY A 159 -24.95 -20.04 5.10
CA GLY A 159 -25.17 -21.16 4.21
C GLY A 159 -24.48 -22.43 4.69
N PRO A 160 -24.96 -23.61 4.28
CA PRO A 160 -24.25 -24.85 4.53
C PRO A 160 -22.99 -24.94 3.64
N ILE A 161 -21.98 -25.66 4.13
CA ILE A 161 -20.72 -25.86 3.39
C ILE A 161 -20.81 -27.17 2.58
N PRO A 162 -20.91 -27.12 1.24
CA PRO A 162 -20.94 -28.32 0.42
C PRO A 162 -19.53 -28.91 0.25
N ILE A 163 -19.42 -30.23 0.41
CA ILE A 163 -18.24 -31.00 0.02
C ILE A 163 -18.55 -31.70 -1.29
N LYS A 164 -17.86 -31.29 -2.34
CA LYS A 164 -18.05 -31.77 -3.71
C LYS A 164 -16.82 -32.57 -4.16
N GLU A 165 -17.05 -33.61 -4.94
CA GLU A 165 -16.01 -34.36 -5.62
C GLU A 165 -16.30 -34.32 -7.12
N ASN A 166 -15.35 -33.85 -7.93
CA ASN A 166 -15.52 -33.63 -9.38
C ASN A 166 -16.77 -32.78 -9.73
N GLY A 167 -17.10 -31.80 -8.90
CA GLY A 167 -18.25 -30.92 -9.07
C GLY A 167 -19.60 -31.51 -8.62
N VAL A 168 -19.63 -32.78 -8.21
CA VAL A 168 -20.84 -33.45 -7.71
C VAL A 168 -20.90 -33.33 -6.19
N LEU A 169 -22.03 -32.88 -5.66
CA LEU A 169 -22.29 -32.81 -4.23
C LEU A 169 -22.26 -34.21 -3.60
N GLN A 170 -21.38 -34.41 -2.63
CA GLN A 170 -21.30 -35.65 -1.86
C GLN A 170 -22.08 -35.52 -0.56
N TYR A 171 -21.72 -34.52 0.26
CA TYR A 171 -22.37 -34.23 1.53
C TYR A 171 -22.12 -32.77 1.94
N TYR A 172 -22.80 -32.32 3.00
CA TYR A 172 -22.51 -31.03 3.64
C TYR A 172 -21.65 -31.25 4.87
N LYS A 173 -20.72 -30.32 5.15
CA LYS A 173 -19.86 -30.37 6.34
C LYS A 173 -20.72 -30.51 7.60
N ARG A 174 -20.31 -31.41 8.49
CA ARG A 174 -20.95 -31.66 9.79
C ARG A 174 -19.97 -31.41 10.93
N ASP A 175 -20.50 -31.06 12.09
CA ASP A 175 -19.74 -30.89 13.32
C ASP A 175 -19.56 -32.22 14.09
N GLN A 176 -19.00 -32.15 15.30
CA GLN A 176 -18.76 -33.31 16.16
C GLN A 176 -20.05 -33.99 16.64
N ASN A 177 -21.17 -33.25 16.66
CA ASN A 177 -22.50 -33.74 17.05
C ASN A 177 -23.29 -34.29 15.84
N ASN A 178 -22.66 -34.36 14.67
CA ASN A 178 -23.27 -34.77 13.40
C ASN A 178 -24.36 -33.79 12.90
N GLU A 179 -24.35 -32.54 13.36
CA GLU A 179 -25.22 -31.47 12.88
C GLU A 179 -24.57 -30.76 11.69
N GLN A 180 -25.39 -30.20 10.79
CA GLN A 180 -24.88 -29.51 9.62
C GLN A 180 -24.27 -28.16 10.02
N VAL A 181 -23.04 -27.91 9.60
CA VAL A 181 -22.36 -26.63 9.84
C VAL A 181 -22.95 -25.56 8.92
N ILE A 182 -23.48 -24.49 9.52
CA ILE A 182 -23.97 -23.30 8.83
C ILE A 182 -22.99 -22.16 9.09
N THR A 183 -22.27 -21.76 8.05
CA THR A 183 -21.30 -20.66 8.11
C THR A 183 -21.96 -19.32 7.85
N ARG A 184 -21.60 -18.29 8.63
CA ARG A 184 -22.17 -16.94 8.51
C ARG A 184 -21.09 -15.88 8.31
N LEU A 185 -21.48 -14.77 7.68
CA LEU A 185 -20.63 -13.59 7.60
C LEU A 185 -20.42 -12.96 8.99
N GLY A 186 -19.19 -13.00 9.49
CA GLY A 186 -18.72 -12.29 10.68
C GLY A 186 -18.39 -10.82 10.38
N GLU A 187 -19.41 -10.04 10.05
CA GLU A 187 -19.25 -8.63 9.63
C GLU A 187 -18.54 -7.76 10.68
N GLU A 188 -18.88 -7.92 11.95
CA GLU A 188 -18.35 -7.08 13.04
C GLU A 188 -16.84 -7.24 13.23
N THR A 189 -16.32 -8.47 13.09
CA THR A 189 -14.89 -8.75 13.04
C THR A 189 -14.20 -7.91 11.97
N LEU A 190 -14.71 -7.97 10.74
CA LEU A 190 -14.09 -7.33 9.59
C LEU A 190 -14.13 -5.80 9.71
N LYS A 191 -15.20 -5.26 10.29
CA LYS A 191 -15.31 -3.84 10.64
C LYS A 191 -14.29 -3.43 11.70
N GLU A 192 -14.11 -4.22 12.74
CA GLU A 192 -13.15 -3.94 13.81
C GLU A 192 -11.72 -3.86 13.26
N ILE A 193 -11.30 -4.87 12.49
CA ILE A 193 -9.96 -4.92 11.86
C ILE A 193 -9.72 -3.68 11.00
N ALA A 194 -10.66 -3.39 10.09
CA ALA A 194 -10.52 -2.27 9.17
C ALA A 194 -10.47 -0.93 9.91
N LYS A 195 -11.30 -0.76 10.94
CA LYS A 195 -11.35 0.47 11.75
C LYS A 195 -10.04 0.70 12.50
N THR A 196 -9.50 -0.34 13.13
CA THR A 196 -8.24 -0.26 13.89
C THR A 196 -7.06 0.10 13.00
N ALA A 197 -7.03 -0.42 11.77
CA ALA A 197 -5.96 -0.17 10.82
C ALA A 197 -6.21 0.96 9.81
N ASN A 198 -7.01 1.97 10.18
CA ASN A 198 -7.27 3.17 9.36
C ASN A 198 -7.78 2.87 7.93
N GLY A 199 -8.55 1.79 7.77
CA GLY A 199 -9.23 1.45 6.53
C GLY A 199 -10.74 1.41 6.67
N GLU A 200 -11.38 0.61 5.82
CA GLU A 200 -12.83 0.53 5.72
C GLU A 200 -13.28 -0.90 5.40
N TYR A 201 -14.42 -1.29 5.96
CA TYR A 201 -15.14 -2.51 5.59
C TYR A 201 -15.99 -2.29 4.35
N ILE A 202 -15.94 -3.21 3.41
CA ILE A 202 -16.68 -3.19 2.15
C ILE A 202 -17.50 -4.48 2.04
N ASP A 203 -18.81 -4.35 1.77
CA ASP A 203 -19.64 -5.51 1.46
C ASP A 203 -19.29 -6.05 0.05
N GLY A 204 -18.85 -7.32 0.02
CA GLY A 204 -18.45 -8.07 -1.17
C GLY A 204 -19.59 -8.60 -2.04
N SER A 205 -20.85 -8.39 -1.65
CA SER A 205 -22.03 -8.88 -2.37
C SER A 205 -22.07 -8.37 -3.83
N ASN A 206 -21.81 -7.07 -4.03
CA ASN A 206 -21.86 -6.42 -5.33
C ASN A 206 -20.46 -6.07 -5.88
N THR A 207 -20.02 -6.82 -6.89
CA THR A 207 -18.71 -6.65 -7.53
C THR A 207 -18.46 -5.24 -8.03
N LYS A 208 -19.45 -4.59 -8.65
CA LYS A 208 -19.27 -3.25 -9.20
C LYS A 208 -19.03 -2.23 -8.10
N VAL A 209 -19.84 -2.30 -7.03
CA VAL A 209 -19.71 -1.40 -5.87
C VAL A 209 -18.35 -1.55 -5.21
N VAL A 210 -17.90 -2.80 -5.01
CA VAL A 210 -16.57 -3.09 -4.45
C VAL A 210 -15.46 -2.48 -5.31
N VAL A 211 -15.47 -2.77 -6.61
CA VAL A 211 -14.43 -2.29 -7.54
C VAL A 211 -14.40 -0.77 -7.60
N ASP A 212 -15.56 -0.12 -7.70
CA ASP A 212 -15.68 1.33 -7.73
C ASP A 212 -15.18 1.95 -6.41
N ARG A 213 -15.48 1.33 -5.26
CA ARG A 213 -15.03 1.78 -3.94
C ARG A 213 -13.52 1.64 -3.78
N VAL A 214 -12.96 0.48 -4.11
CA VAL A 214 -11.51 0.22 -4.07
C VAL A 214 -10.77 1.19 -4.99
N LYS A 215 -11.27 1.40 -6.20
CA LYS A 215 -10.71 2.37 -7.14
C LYS A 215 -10.73 3.79 -6.56
N SER A 216 -11.80 4.21 -5.90
CA SER A 216 -11.87 5.52 -5.25
C SER A 216 -10.85 5.64 -4.11
N ILE A 217 -10.68 4.58 -3.32
CA ILE A 217 -9.74 4.51 -2.21
C ILE A 217 -8.30 4.68 -2.72
N LEU A 218 -7.88 3.87 -3.69
CA LEU A 218 -6.52 3.88 -4.25
C LEU A 218 -6.19 5.22 -4.94
N ASN A 219 -7.08 5.74 -5.78
CA ASN A 219 -6.87 7.06 -6.41
C ASN A 219 -6.75 8.20 -5.39
N GLY A 220 -7.40 8.07 -4.22
CA GLY A 220 -7.26 9.02 -3.13
C GLY A 220 -5.89 8.98 -2.46
N MET A 221 -5.21 7.82 -2.48
CA MET A 221 -3.86 7.66 -1.93
C MET A 221 -2.81 8.28 -2.85
N ASP A 222 -2.88 7.94 -4.15
CA ASP A 222 -1.98 8.48 -5.18
C ASP A 222 -1.94 10.00 -5.16
N LYS A 223 -3.10 10.65 -5.06
CA LYS A 223 -3.21 12.12 -5.03
C LYS A 223 -2.51 12.72 -3.82
N LYS A 224 -2.71 12.14 -2.62
CA LYS A 224 -2.11 12.66 -1.38
C LYS A 224 -0.59 12.51 -1.39
N GLU A 225 -0.08 11.39 -1.90
CA GLU A 225 1.36 11.15 -2.00
C GLU A 225 2.02 12.10 -3.01
N PHE A 226 1.38 12.28 -4.17
CA PHE A 226 1.83 13.22 -5.20
C PHE A 226 1.91 14.66 -4.67
N GLU A 227 0.89 15.13 -3.96
CA GLU A 227 0.88 16.46 -3.33
C GLU A 227 2.01 16.60 -2.30
N ALA A 228 2.21 15.60 -1.43
CA ALA A 228 3.27 15.63 -0.42
C ALA A 228 4.69 15.68 -1.03
N LYS A 229 4.94 14.94 -2.12
CA LYS A 229 6.21 14.98 -2.86
C LYS A 229 6.43 16.35 -3.53
N GLN A 230 5.39 16.96 -4.11
CA GLN A 230 5.48 18.32 -4.65
C GLN A 230 5.83 19.37 -3.60
N PHE A 231 5.36 19.23 -2.35
CA PHE A 231 5.77 20.09 -1.25
C PHE A 231 7.24 19.90 -0.85
N THR A 232 7.88 18.77 -1.17
CA THR A 232 9.25 18.48 -0.74
C THR A 232 10.30 18.92 -1.77
N ASP A 233 9.96 18.92 -3.07
CA ASP A 233 10.84 19.35 -4.15
C ASP A 233 10.89 20.88 -4.30
N PHE A 234 11.65 21.52 -3.40
CA PHE A 234 11.97 22.93 -3.48
C PHE A 234 13.30 23.14 -4.20
N LYS A 235 13.29 24.00 -5.23
CA LYS A 235 14.52 24.36 -5.95
C LYS A 235 15.40 25.30 -5.12
N ASP A 236 16.68 24.95 -5.03
CA ASP A 236 17.69 25.81 -4.40
C ASP A 236 17.96 27.06 -5.24
N GLN A 237 17.90 28.24 -4.62
CA GLN A 237 18.08 29.55 -5.28
C GLN A 237 19.43 30.22 -4.94
N PHE A 238 20.38 29.46 -4.38
CA PHE A 238 21.70 30.00 -4.02
C PHE A 238 22.46 30.62 -5.20
N GLN A 239 22.11 30.28 -6.44
CA GLN A 239 22.72 30.81 -7.65
C GLN A 239 22.70 32.34 -7.72
N TRP A 240 21.60 32.98 -7.32
CA TRP A 240 21.50 34.45 -7.30
C TRP A 240 22.38 35.07 -6.20
N PHE A 241 22.44 34.43 -5.04
CA PHE A 241 23.32 34.84 -3.95
C PHE A 241 24.79 34.67 -4.31
N LEU A 242 25.12 33.56 -4.98
CA LEU A 242 26.46 33.27 -5.47
C LEU A 242 26.86 34.25 -6.58
N ALA A 243 25.95 34.57 -7.50
CA ALA A 243 26.16 35.59 -8.51
C ALA A 243 26.38 36.98 -7.90
N GLY A 244 25.59 37.35 -6.88
CA GLY A 244 25.78 38.58 -6.12
C GLY A 244 27.14 38.63 -5.41
N ALA A 245 27.56 37.52 -4.78
CA ALA A 245 28.87 37.40 -4.15
C ALA A 245 30.01 37.51 -5.16
N LEU A 246 29.89 36.85 -6.32
CA LEU A 246 30.86 36.92 -7.40
C LEU A 246 30.97 38.34 -7.98
N PHE A 247 29.84 39.02 -8.15
CA PHE A 247 29.78 40.40 -8.63
C PHE A 247 30.50 41.36 -7.67
N LEU A 248 30.27 41.21 -6.35
CA LEU A 248 30.97 42.01 -5.33
C LEU A 248 32.48 41.75 -5.34
N LEU A 249 32.90 40.49 -5.55
CA LEU A 249 34.32 40.13 -5.65
C LEU A 249 34.98 40.81 -6.86
N VAL A 250 34.31 40.79 -8.03
CA VAL A 250 34.79 41.49 -9.24
C VAL A 250 34.90 42.99 -8.99
N LEU A 251 33.89 43.61 -8.36
CA LEU A 251 33.94 45.04 -8.02
C LEU A 251 35.11 45.37 -7.08
N ASP A 252 35.39 44.52 -6.09
CA ASP A 252 36.50 44.73 -5.16
C ASP A 252 37.85 44.77 -5.89
N VAL A 253 38.09 43.83 -6.81
CA VAL A 253 39.32 43.79 -7.63
C VAL A 253 39.51 45.10 -8.41
N PHE A 254 38.45 45.62 -9.05
CA PHE A 254 38.54 46.87 -9.82
C PHE A 254 38.69 48.13 -8.95
N PHE A 255 38.15 48.14 -7.73
CA PHE A 255 38.26 49.28 -6.82
C PHE A 255 39.58 49.31 -6.04
N LEU A 256 40.19 48.15 -5.76
CA LEU A 256 41.48 48.03 -5.08
C LEU A 256 42.63 48.70 -5.86
N GLU A 257 42.64 48.60 -7.18
CA GLU A 257 43.65 49.26 -8.03
C GLU A 257 43.57 50.79 -7.96
N ARG A 258 42.38 51.34 -7.73
CA ARG A 258 42.18 52.80 -7.62
C ARG A 258 42.61 53.38 -6.27
N LYS A 259 42.47 52.64 -5.17
CA LYS A 259 42.92 53.12 -3.85
C LYS A 259 44.44 53.27 -3.75
N THR A 260 45.20 52.47 -4.49
CA THR A 260 46.67 52.53 -4.47
C THR A 260 47.24 53.66 -5.33
N ALA A 261 46.49 54.15 -6.32
CA ALA A 261 46.94 55.26 -7.19
C ALA A 261 46.92 56.63 -6.47
N TRP A 262 45.96 56.87 -5.58
CA TRP A 262 45.90 58.11 -4.79
C TRP A 262 46.97 58.13 -3.68
N LEU A 263 47.27 56.98 -3.07
CA LEU A 263 48.39 56.81 -2.14
C LEU A 263 49.76 56.99 -2.80
N LYS A 264 49.94 56.57 -4.07
CA LYS A 264 51.15 56.89 -4.86
C LYS A 264 51.29 58.38 -5.22
N LYS A 265 50.18 59.14 -5.26
CA LYS A 265 50.20 60.60 -5.48
C LYS A 265 50.58 61.38 -4.22
N LEU A 266 50.37 60.79 -3.05
CA LEU A 266 50.90 61.28 -1.78
C LEU A 266 52.36 60.82 -1.71
N ASN A 267 53.29 61.71 -2.05
CA ASN A 267 54.74 61.51 -1.99
C ASN A 267 55.21 61.36 -0.52
N LEU A 268 54.76 60.29 0.15
CA LEU A 268 54.98 60.01 1.58
C LEU A 268 56.43 59.62 1.86
N PHE A 269 57.16 59.16 0.84
CA PHE A 269 58.57 58.86 0.87
C PHE A 269 59.24 59.74 -0.18
N ASN A 270 59.81 60.86 0.26
CA ASN A 270 60.37 61.92 -0.56
C ASN A 270 61.62 61.44 -1.34
N GLU A 271 61.44 60.59 -2.34
CA GLU A 271 62.52 60.11 -3.22
C GLU A 271 62.82 61.17 -4.28
N LYS A 272 63.73 62.07 -3.94
CA LYS A 272 64.45 62.86 -4.93
C LYS A 272 65.46 61.95 -5.62
N GLY A 273 65.34 61.85 -6.95
CA GLY A 273 66.16 61.01 -7.79
C GLY A 273 67.66 61.28 -7.69
N LYS A 274 68.43 60.25 -8.03
CA LYS A 274 69.80 60.36 -8.52
C LYS A 274 69.91 59.55 -9.82
N GLN A 275 70.18 60.32 -10.89
CA GLN A 275 70.69 60.01 -12.24
C GLN A 275 70.43 58.63 -12.83
#